data_AF-A0A4U1MEP7-F1
#
_entry.id   AF-A0A4U1MEP7-F1
#
_cell.length_a   1.000
_cell.length_b   1.000
_cell.length_c   1.000
_cell.angle_alpha   90.00
_cell.angle_beta   90.00
_cell.angle_gamma   90.00
#
_symmetry.space_group_name_H-M   'P 1'
#
loop_
_entity.id
_entity.type
_entity.pdbx_description
1 polymer ?
#
loop_
_entity_poly.entity_id
_entity_poly.type
_entity_poly.pdbx_seq_one_letter_code
_entity_poly.pdbx_strand_id
1 'polypeptide(L)' 'MSSIRYETIFQKQLGNGTEIGIMDYLEGKLIKLNLNDKEPEYLNPELKEFFQQERMKVNPKQ' A
#
# COMPACT_ATOMS: atom_id res chain seq x y z
N MET A 1 -22.28 7.23 2.27
CA MET A 1 -21.80 5.83 2.28
C MET A 1 -20.35 5.87 1.85
N SER A 2 -19.40 5.58 2.74
CA SER A 2 -17.99 5.51 2.33
C SER A 2 -17.81 4.16 1.62
N SER A 3 -17.95 4.15 0.29
CA SER A 3 -17.59 2.97 -0.49
C SER A 3 -16.09 2.78 -0.35
N ILE A 4 -15.68 1.70 0.32
CA ILE A 4 -14.26 1.38 0.50
C ILE A 4 -13.69 1.14 -0.90
N ARG A 5 -12.83 2.04 -1.36
CA ARG A 5 -12.19 1.98 -2.68
C ARG A 5 -10.98 1.06 -2.69
N TYR A 6 -10.20 1.10 -1.61
CA TYR A 6 -9.01 0.30 -1.40
C TYR A 6 -8.98 -0.24 0.03
N GLU A 7 -8.40 -1.42 0.21
CA GLU A 7 -8.21 -2.03 1.52
C GLU A 7 -6.89 -2.79 1.58
N THR A 8 -6.13 -2.64 2.67
CA THR A 8 -5.00 -3.53 2.96
C THR A 8 -5.55 -4.89 3.37
N ILE A 9 -5.32 -5.90 2.55
CA ILE A 9 -5.77 -7.27 2.81
C ILE A 9 -4.69 -8.12 3.49
N PHE A 10 -3.42 -7.74 3.39
CA PHE A 10 -2.34 -8.32 4.19
C PHE A 10 -1.17 -7.37 4.33
N GLN A 11 -0.41 -7.56 5.40
CA GLN A 11 0.91 -6.97 5.60
C GLN A 11 1.84 -8.09 6.09
N LYS A 12 2.98 -8.25 5.43
CA LYS A 12 3.94 -9.31 5.70
C LYS A 12 5.34 -8.74 5.82
N GLN A 13 5.98 -9.00 6.95
CA GLN A 13 7.41 -8.70 7.09
C GLN A 13 8.23 -9.77 6.38
N LEU A 14 9.11 -9.31 5.50
CA LEU A 14 10.06 -10.10 4.72
C LEU A 14 11.48 -9.73 5.17
N GLY A 15 12.47 -10.58 4.87
CA GLY A 15 13.87 -10.30 5.21
C GLY A 15 14.44 -9.02 4.58
N ASN A 16 13.81 -8.51 3.52
CA ASN A 16 14.20 -7.29 2.79
C ASN A 16 13.21 -6.11 2.98
N GLY A 17 12.19 -6.22 3.83
CA GLY A 17 11.24 -5.13 4.08
C GLY A 17 9.85 -5.57 4.49
N THR A 18 8.88 -4.70 4.30
CA THR A 18 7.47 -5.01 4.61
C THR A 18 6.66 -4.97 3.33
N GLU A 19 6.15 -6.12 2.91
CA GLU A 19 5.22 -6.22 1.78
C GLU A 19 3.79 -5.97 2.28
N ILE A 20 3.04 -5.13 1.57
CA ILE A 20 1.60 -4.96 1.76
C ILE A 20 0.86 -5.38 0.49
N GLY A 21 -0.29 -6.02 0.70
CA GLY A 21 -1.26 -6.31 -0.35
C GLY A 21 -2.46 -5.39 -0.22
N ILE A 22 -2.71 -4.58 -1.24
CA ILE A 22 -3.86 -3.68 -1.32
C ILE A 22 -4.82 -4.22 -2.37
N MET A 23 -6.07 -4.45 -1.98
CA MET A 23 -7.14 -4.74 -2.92
C MET A 23 -7.71 -3.43 -3.44
N ASP A 24 -7.70 -3.25 -4.76
CA ASP A 24 -8.42 -2.19 -5.45
C ASP A 24 -9.77 -2.75 -5.92
N TYR A 25 -10.85 -2.30 -5.28
CA TYR A 25 -12.19 -2.79 -5.57
C TYR A 25 -12.79 -2.18 -6.85
N LEU A 26 -12.25 -1.07 -7.35
CA LEU A 26 -12.69 -0.50 -8.63
C LEU A 26 -12.08 -1.26 -9.81
N GLU A 27 -10.79 -1.56 -9.73
CA GLU A 27 -10.09 -2.30 -10.79
C GLU A 27 -10.16 -3.82 -10.59
N GLY A 28 -10.64 -4.29 -9.44
CA GLY A 28 -10.72 -5.72 -9.09
C GLY A 28 -9.34 -6.38 -9.01
N LYS A 29 -8.29 -5.62 -8.64
CA LYS A 29 -6.90 -6.08 -8.68
C LYS A 29 -6.22 -6.02 -7.33
N LEU A 30 -5.38 -7.02 -7.07
CA LEU A 30 -4.46 -7.03 -5.93
C LEU A 30 -3.14 -6.36 -6.32
N ILE A 31 -2.83 -5.27 -5.64
CA ILE A 31 -1.58 -4.52 -5.78
C ILE A 31 -0.66 -4.95 -4.64
N LYS A 32 0.55 -5.39 -4.98
CA LYS A 32 1.58 -5.75 -3.99
C LYS A 32 2.67 -4.70 -4.00
N LEU A 33 2.94 -4.13 -2.84
CA LEU A 33 3.94 -3.07 -2.67
C LEU A 33 4.87 -3.40 -1.53
N ASN A 34 6.16 -3.15 -1.69
CA ASN A 34 7.10 -3.18 -0.57
C ASN A 34 7.26 -1.75 -0.03
N LEU A 35 7.00 -1.57 1.27
CA LEU A 35 7.11 -0.28 1.96
C LEU A 35 8.54 0.27 1.96
N ASN A 36 9.55 -0.55 1.68
CA ASN A 36 10.93 -0.12 1.52
C ASN A 36 11.29 0.30 0.09
N ASP A 37 10.48 -0.03 -0.90
CA ASP A 37 10.76 0.31 -2.29
C ASP A 37 10.51 1.81 -2.56
N LYS A 38 10.96 2.27 -3.73
CA LYS A 38 10.56 3.58 -4.24
C LYS A 38 9.05 3.57 -4.51
N GLU A 39 8.41 4.70 -4.29
CA GLU A 39 7.00 4.86 -4.61
C GLU A 39 6.78 4.57 -6.11
N PRO A 40 5.86 3.64 -6.47
CA PRO A 40 5.62 3.32 -7.85
C PRO A 40 4.85 4.42 -8.57
N GLU A 41 5.33 4.81 -9.75
CA GLU A 41 4.71 5.88 -10.54
C GLU A 41 3.34 5.51 -11.10
N TYR A 42 3.09 4.21 -11.32
CA TYR A 42 1.85 3.66 -11.87
C TYR A 42 0.67 3.69 -10.88
N LEU A 43 0.91 3.98 -9.59
CA LEU A 43 -0.17 4.12 -8.62
C LEU A 43 -0.95 5.41 -8.89
N ASN A 44 -2.28 5.32 -8.78
CA ASN A 44 -3.10 6.53 -8.78
C ASN A 44 -2.84 7.36 -7.50
N PRO A 45 -3.18 8.67 -7.50
CA PRO A 45 -2.86 9.55 -6.39
C PRO A 45 -3.39 9.09 -5.02
N GLU A 46 -4.59 8.51 -4.97
CA GLU A 46 -5.17 8.00 -3.72
C GLU A 46 -4.42 6.78 -3.18
N LEU A 47 -4.02 5.85 -4.06
CA LEU A 47 -3.18 4.71 -3.68
C LEU A 47 -1.78 5.15 -3.26
N LYS A 48 -1.24 6.22 -3.84
CA LYS A 48 0.04 6.80 -3.41
C LYS A 48 -0.07 7.35 -2.00
N GLU A 49 -1.10 8.15 -1.71
CA GLU A 49 -1.32 8.68 -0.36
C GLU A 49 -1.53 7.56 0.65
N PHE A 50 -2.34 6.56 0.31
CA PHE A 50 -2.53 5.37 1.14
C PHE A 50 -1.21 4.63 1.40
N PHE A 51 -0.43 4.37 0.36
CA PHE A 51 0.88 3.72 0.46
C PHE A 51 1.84 4.52 1.37
N GLN A 52 1.88 5.85 1.24
CA GLN A 52 2.69 6.71 2.11
C GLN A 52 2.24 6.65 3.57
N GLN A 53 0.93 6.64 3.85
CA GLN A 53 0.41 6.49 5.20
C GLN A 53 0.81 5.14 5.81
N GLU A 54 0.71 4.05 5.05
CA GLU A 54 1.15 2.72 5.51
C GLU A 54 2.67 2.69 5.76
N ARG A 55 3.47 3.35 4.91
CA ARG A 55 4.93 3.51 5.15
C ARG A 55 5.24 4.23 6.45
N MET A 56 4.54 5.32 6.75
CA MET A 56 4.75 6.07 8.00
C MET A 56 4.40 5.24 9.24
N LYS A 57 3.37 4.39 9.16
CA LYS A 57 2.98 3.49 10.27
C LYS A 57 4.06 2.46 10.60
N VAL A 58 4.72 1.91 9.57
CA VAL A 58 5.76 0.88 9.77
C VAL A 58 7.14 1.46 10.03
N ASN A 59 7.42 2.68 9.54
CA ASN A 59 8.72 3.31 9.66
C ASN A 59 8.58 4.77 10.14
N PRO A 60 8.24 5.00 11.42
CA PRO A 60 7.97 6.34 11.97
C PRO A 60 9.21 7.24 12.10
N LYS A 61 10.35 6.85 11.50
CA LYS A 61 11.63 7.56 11.56
C LYS A 61 12.26 7.64 10.17
N GLN A 62 11.91 8.67 9.42
CA GLN A 62 12.81 9.28 8.44
C GLN A 62 12.95 10.76 8.78
#